data_AF-A2ZMY3-F1
#
_entry.id   AF-A2ZMY3-F1
#
_cell.length_a   1.000
_cell.length_b   1.000
_cell.length_c   1.000
_cell.angle_alpha   90.00
_cell.angle_beta   90.00
_cell.angle_gamma   90.00
#
_symmetry.space_group_name_H-M   'P 1'
#
loop_
_entity.id
_entity.type
_entity.pdbx_description
1 polymer ?
#
loop_
_entity_poly.entity_id
_entity_poly.type
_entity_poly.pdbx_seq_one_letter_code
_entity_poly.pdbx_strand_id
1 'polypeptide(L)'
;MAGQLYPTFRAACQALGLLGDDCEWSNAMADAAQWALPYQLHQLFVTLLLFCEVTDPIKLLEDYIKPMGEDLAYRTIRPTQGISQPLVQQHIRSYVLDELDKLLKDSGYSLGHFNLPEPEHHDYNVLNNRLLVDELSYDLDATLVEANEQLNNKLKSEIYL
;
A
#
# COMPACT_ATOMS: atom_id res chain seq x y z
N MET A 1 39.25 -15.85 27.48
CA MET A 1 38.66 -15.07 26.38
C MET A 1 39.41 -13.76 26.29
N ALA A 2 40.05 -13.45 25.17
CA ALA A 2 40.67 -12.14 24.95
C ALA A 2 39.61 -11.16 24.44
N GLY A 3 39.60 -9.92 24.93
CA GLY A 3 38.71 -8.88 24.42
C GLY A 3 39.16 -8.41 23.04
N GLN A 4 38.20 -8.18 22.14
CA GLN A 4 38.46 -7.58 20.83
C GLN A 4 38.33 -6.06 20.93
N LEU A 5 39.34 -5.31 20.49
CA LEU A 5 39.29 -3.85 20.44
C LEU A 5 38.62 -3.42 19.12
N TYR A 6 37.59 -2.57 19.22
CA TYR A 6 36.91 -2.00 18.05
C TYR A 6 37.24 -0.52 17.90
N PRO A 7 37.31 0.00 16.67
CA PRO A 7 37.72 1.38 16.40
C PRO A 7 36.72 2.43 16.89
N THR A 8 35.45 2.04 17.09
CA THR A 8 34.39 2.92 17.61
C THR A 8 33.46 2.16 18.53
N PHE A 9 32.74 2.88 19.40
CA PHE A 9 31.69 2.31 20.22
C PHE A 9 30.62 1.62 19.36
N ARG A 10 30.24 2.24 18.24
CA ARG A 10 29.31 1.67 17.24
C ARG A 10 29.81 0.33 16.71
N ALA A 11 31.08 0.23 16.29
CA ALA A 11 31.64 -1.02 15.79
C ALA A 11 31.68 -2.14 16.85
N ALA A 12 31.91 -1.78 18.13
CA ALA A 12 31.82 -2.73 19.23
C ALA A 12 30.38 -3.23 19.42
N CYS A 13 29.40 -2.31 19.46
CA CYS A 13 27.99 -2.65 19.58
C CYS A 13 27.50 -3.50 18.40
N GLN A 14 27.92 -3.18 17.17
CA GLN A 14 27.57 -3.95 15.97
C GLN A 14 28.11 -5.37 16.04
N ALA A 15 29.38 -5.56 16.45
CA ALA A 15 29.97 -6.88 16.56
C ALA A 15 29.40 -7.71 17.72
N LEU A 16 28.80 -7.05 18.71
CA LEU A 16 28.06 -7.68 19.79
C LEU A 16 26.58 -7.94 19.44
N GLY A 17 26.11 -7.52 18.25
CA GLY A 17 24.70 -7.62 17.85
C GLY A 17 23.78 -6.73 18.70
N LEU A 18 24.28 -5.60 19.19
CA LEU A 18 23.54 -4.64 20.02
C LEU A 18 22.98 -3.45 19.22
N LEU A 19 23.40 -3.31 17.96
CA LEU A 19 22.82 -2.33 17.05
C LEU A 19 21.85 -3.07 16.16
N GLY A 20 20.62 -2.56 16.08
CA GLY A 20 19.69 -3.13 15.13
C GLY A 20 20.13 -2.87 13.71
N ASP A 21 20.11 -3.93 12.93
CA ASP A 21 20.31 -3.89 11.49
C ASP A 21 18.96 -3.74 10.79
N ASP A 22 18.98 -3.41 9.49
CA ASP A 22 17.74 -3.35 8.71
C ASP A 22 16.97 -4.69 8.71
N CYS A 23 17.64 -5.81 9.03
CA CYS A 23 17.00 -7.10 9.16
C CYS A 23 16.12 -7.16 10.42
N GLU A 24 16.56 -6.60 11.56
CA GLU A 24 15.77 -6.51 12.78
C GLU A 24 14.50 -5.68 12.58
N TRP A 25 14.61 -4.54 11.88
CA TRP A 25 13.44 -3.69 11.56
C TRP A 25 12.46 -4.41 10.63
N SER A 26 12.99 -5.12 9.63
CA SER A 26 12.17 -5.94 8.74
C SER A 26 11.50 -7.09 9.50
N ASN A 27 12.22 -7.81 10.37
CA ASN A 27 11.64 -8.88 11.18
C ASN A 27 10.54 -8.36 12.12
N ALA A 28 10.75 -7.20 12.76
CA ALA A 28 9.73 -6.58 13.61
C ALA A 28 8.46 -6.25 12.82
N MET A 29 8.60 -5.69 11.62
CA MET A 29 7.46 -5.42 10.72
C MET A 29 6.80 -6.72 10.25
N ALA A 30 7.58 -7.75 9.91
CA ALA A 30 7.06 -9.06 9.50
C ALA A 30 6.24 -9.73 10.59
N ASP A 31 6.75 -9.75 11.82
CA ASP A 31 6.07 -10.34 12.98
C ASP A 31 4.77 -9.59 13.30
N ALA A 32 4.82 -8.25 13.29
CA ALA A 32 3.64 -7.43 13.52
C ALA A 32 2.59 -7.63 12.42
N ALA A 33 2.99 -7.74 11.16
CA ALA A 33 2.08 -7.91 10.01
C ALA A 33 1.25 -9.19 10.09
N GLN A 34 1.59 -10.16 10.94
CA GLN A 34 0.80 -11.38 11.14
C GLN A 34 -0.47 -11.16 11.97
N TRP A 35 -0.53 -10.12 12.80
CA TRP A 35 -1.62 -9.95 13.79
C TRP A 35 -2.07 -8.51 14.00
N ALA A 36 -1.25 -7.53 13.65
CA ALA A 36 -1.54 -6.12 13.85
C ALA A 36 -2.48 -5.57 12.77
N LEU A 37 -3.30 -4.60 13.17
CA LEU A 37 -4.13 -3.86 12.22
C LEU A 37 -3.28 -2.83 11.45
N PRO A 38 -3.70 -2.41 10.24
CA PRO A 38 -2.95 -1.47 9.41
C PRO A 38 -2.49 -0.20 10.15
N TYR A 39 -3.37 0.44 10.94
CA TYR A 39 -2.99 1.63 11.72
C TYR A 39 -1.89 1.36 12.76
N GLN A 40 -1.82 0.15 13.31
CA GLN A 40 -0.78 -0.25 14.26
C GLN A 40 0.56 -0.47 13.54
N LEU A 41 0.52 -0.97 12.30
CA LEU A 41 1.71 -1.07 11.45
C LEU A 41 2.24 0.31 11.08
N HIS A 42 1.37 1.30 10.82
CA HIS A 42 1.80 2.69 10.61
C HIS A 42 2.52 3.24 11.85
N GLN A 43 1.98 3.00 13.05
CA GLN A 43 2.61 3.43 14.31
C GLN A 43 3.97 2.75 14.53
N LEU A 44 4.07 1.44 14.26
CA LEU A 44 5.33 0.72 14.36
C LEU A 44 6.36 1.26 13.38
N PHE A 45 5.99 1.43 12.11
CA PHE A 45 6.88 1.97 11.08
C PHE A 45 7.42 3.35 11.48
N VAL A 46 6.56 4.27 11.92
CA VAL A 46 7.00 5.59 12.39
C VAL A 46 7.88 5.51 13.63
N THR A 47 7.58 4.59 14.57
CA THR A 47 8.42 4.35 15.75
C THR A 47 9.83 3.90 15.33
N LEU A 48 9.93 3.00 14.35
CA LEU A 48 11.22 2.57 13.80
C LEU A 48 11.97 3.75 13.17
N LEU A 49 11.31 4.60 12.39
CA LEU A 49 11.96 5.77 11.82
C LEU A 49 12.49 6.75 12.87
N LEU A 50 11.69 7.03 13.90
CA LEU A 50 12.04 8.04 14.91
C LEU A 50 13.13 7.58 15.88
N PHE A 51 13.15 6.29 16.21
CA PHE A 51 13.96 5.78 17.31
C PHE A 51 15.01 4.74 16.90
N CYS A 52 14.98 4.29 15.65
CA CYS A 52 15.93 3.32 15.12
C CYS A 52 16.73 3.91 13.96
N GLU A 53 17.98 3.45 13.80
CA GLU A 53 18.81 3.82 12.65
C GLU A 53 18.39 2.96 11.43
N VAL A 54 17.23 3.28 10.83
CA VAL A 54 16.79 2.62 9.60
C VAL A 54 17.63 3.13 8.42
N THR A 55 18.41 2.25 7.80
CA THR A 55 19.37 2.64 6.75
C THR A 55 18.70 2.82 5.40
N ASP A 56 17.66 2.02 5.12
CA ASP A 56 16.85 2.09 3.89
C ASP A 56 15.34 2.16 4.19
N PRO A 57 14.82 3.34 4.57
CA PRO A 57 13.40 3.54 4.85
C PRO A 57 12.48 3.24 3.66
N ILE A 58 12.95 3.49 2.44
CA ILE A 58 12.18 3.27 1.21
C ILE A 58 11.96 1.78 1.02
N LYS A 59 13.02 0.97 1.10
CA LYS A 59 12.89 -0.48 0.99
C LYS A 59 11.96 -1.05 2.06
N LEU A 60 12.10 -0.61 3.31
CA LEU A 60 11.23 -1.05 4.40
C LEU A 60 9.76 -0.66 4.12
N LEU A 61 9.51 0.54 3.59
CA LEU A 61 8.17 0.94 3.17
C LEU A 61 7.64 0.00 2.07
N GLU A 62 8.39 -0.23 0.99
CA GLU A 62 7.95 -1.08 -0.13
C GLU A 62 7.61 -2.51 0.32
N ASP A 63 8.45 -3.08 1.18
CA ASP A 63 8.29 -4.45 1.68
C ASP A 63 6.98 -4.61 2.48
N TYR A 64 6.52 -3.55 3.16
CA TYR A 64 5.36 -3.60 4.07
C TYR A 64 4.19 -2.69 3.68
N ILE A 65 4.21 -2.05 2.51
CA ILE A 65 3.13 -1.15 2.09
C ILE A 65 1.79 -1.88 1.92
N LYS A 66 1.85 -3.14 1.48
CA LYS A 66 0.66 -3.96 1.26
C LYS A 66 -0.10 -4.25 2.56
N PRO A 67 0.52 -4.80 3.64
CA PRO A 67 -0.18 -4.98 4.91
C PRO A 67 -0.57 -3.65 5.57
N MET A 68 0.22 -2.58 5.40
CA MET A 68 -0.14 -1.23 5.87
C MET A 68 -1.35 -0.64 5.15
N GLY A 69 -1.62 -1.05 3.91
CA GLY A 69 -2.76 -0.58 3.12
C GLY A 69 -3.94 -1.54 3.04
N GLU A 70 -3.96 -2.62 3.84
CA GLU A 70 -4.90 -3.73 3.65
C GLU A 70 -6.36 -3.33 3.88
N ASP A 71 -6.63 -2.44 4.82
CA ASP A 71 -7.97 -1.92 5.10
C ASP A 71 -8.56 -1.17 3.91
N LEU A 72 -7.76 -0.30 3.28
CA LEU A 72 -8.15 0.41 2.07
C LEU A 72 -8.25 -0.56 0.89
N ALA A 73 -7.29 -1.46 0.73
CA ALA A 73 -7.33 -2.50 -0.30
C ALA A 73 -8.62 -3.31 -0.21
N TYR A 74 -9.05 -3.72 0.99
CA TYR A 74 -10.29 -4.45 1.19
C TYR A 74 -11.54 -3.62 0.78
N ARG A 75 -11.55 -2.32 1.11
CA ARG A 75 -12.64 -1.40 0.74
C ARG A 75 -12.69 -1.14 -0.77
N THR A 76 -11.53 -1.07 -1.41
CA THR A 76 -11.39 -0.69 -2.82
C THR A 76 -11.43 -1.88 -3.77
N ILE A 77 -10.98 -3.08 -3.39
CA ILE A 77 -10.88 -4.24 -4.32
C ILE A 77 -12.22 -4.97 -4.49
N ARG A 78 -13.11 -4.95 -3.49
CA ARG A 78 -14.41 -5.65 -3.58
C ARG A 78 -15.33 -5.12 -4.69
N PRO A 79 -15.37 -3.81 -5.02
CA PRO A 79 -16.22 -3.28 -6.09
C PRO A 79 -15.54 -3.22 -7.48
N THR A 80 -14.21 -3.29 -7.58
CA THR A 80 -13.49 -2.78 -8.77
C THR A 80 -13.10 -3.84 -9.81
N GLN A 81 -14.03 -4.73 -10.20
CA GLN A 81 -13.73 -5.77 -11.21
C GLN A 81 -13.35 -5.21 -12.61
N GLY A 82 -13.46 -3.89 -12.84
CA GLY A 82 -13.04 -3.21 -14.08
C GLY A 82 -11.98 -2.11 -13.95
N ILE A 83 -11.43 -1.84 -12.75
CA ILE A 83 -10.46 -0.74 -12.56
C ILE A 83 -9.02 -1.25 -12.68
N SER A 84 -8.15 -0.46 -13.33
CA SER A 84 -6.73 -0.76 -13.53
C SER A 84 -6.01 -0.99 -12.19
N GLN A 85 -5.45 -2.20 -12.00
CA GLN A 85 -4.70 -2.55 -10.79
C GLN A 85 -3.56 -1.56 -10.42
N PRO A 86 -2.80 -0.98 -11.36
CA PRO A 86 -1.78 0.02 -11.02
C PRO A 86 -2.37 1.26 -10.32
N LEU A 87 -3.54 1.72 -10.75
CA LEU A 87 -4.20 2.89 -10.18
C LEU A 87 -4.65 2.61 -8.73
N VAL A 88 -5.14 1.41 -8.46
CA VAL A 88 -5.49 0.96 -7.10
C VAL A 88 -4.25 0.88 -6.21
N GLN A 89 -3.15 0.31 -6.70
CA GLN A 89 -1.89 0.23 -5.95
C GLN A 89 -1.33 1.62 -5.62
N GLN A 90 -1.37 2.54 -6.59
CA GLN A 90 -0.95 3.92 -6.41
C GLN A 90 -1.83 4.65 -5.39
N HIS A 91 -3.14 4.43 -5.40
CA HIS A 91 -4.05 4.98 -4.39
C HIS A 91 -3.73 4.47 -2.98
N ILE A 92 -3.50 3.16 -2.83
CA ILE A 92 -3.13 2.55 -1.55
C ILE A 92 -1.80 3.13 -1.06
N ARG A 93 -0.82 3.26 -1.95
CA ARG A 93 0.48 3.85 -1.63
C ARG A 93 0.33 5.28 -1.11
N SER A 94 -0.39 6.15 -1.84
CA SER A 94 -0.63 7.53 -1.41
C SER A 94 -1.34 7.60 -0.06
N TYR A 95 -2.35 6.75 0.16
CA TYR A 95 -3.04 6.68 1.45
C TYR A 95 -2.11 6.31 2.61
N VAL A 96 -1.29 5.27 2.45
CA VAL A 96 -0.32 4.88 3.49
C VAL A 96 0.65 6.03 3.77
N LEU A 97 1.18 6.68 2.73
CA LEU A 97 2.07 7.84 2.89
C LEU A 97 1.39 9.00 3.63
N ASP A 98 0.11 9.29 3.34
CA ASP A 98 -0.66 10.31 4.05
C ASP A 98 -0.83 9.98 5.54
N GLU A 99 -1.11 8.73 5.90
CA GLU A 99 -1.21 8.29 7.29
C GLU A 99 0.13 8.36 8.02
N LEU A 100 1.21 7.96 7.37
CA LEU A 100 2.57 8.07 7.92
C LEU A 100 2.98 9.54 8.13
N ASP A 101 2.69 10.42 7.18
CA ASP A 101 3.03 11.84 7.29
C ASP A 101 2.28 12.54 8.44
N LYS A 102 1.01 12.17 8.68
CA LYS A 102 0.25 12.65 9.86
C LYS A 102 0.96 12.29 11.17
N LEU A 103 1.33 11.02 11.32
CA LEU A 103 2.02 10.53 12.52
C LEU A 103 3.42 11.16 12.70
N LEU A 104 4.14 11.39 11.60
CA LEU A 104 5.45 12.06 11.64
C LEU A 104 5.31 13.53 12.04
N LYS A 105 4.29 14.23 11.53
CA LYS A 105 3.99 15.63 11.87
C LYS A 105 3.68 15.81 13.34
N ASP A 106 3.01 14.83 13.98
CA ASP A 106 2.79 14.84 15.44
C ASP A 106 4.11 14.83 16.23
N SER A 107 5.19 14.29 15.63
CA SER A 107 6.53 14.27 16.19
C SER A 107 7.44 15.39 15.65
N GLY A 108 6.92 16.32 14.85
CA GLY A 108 7.67 17.44 14.27
C GLY A 108 8.51 17.10 13.04
N TYR A 109 8.29 15.95 12.43
CA TYR A 109 8.99 15.48 11.22
C TYR A 109 8.05 15.44 10.01
N SER A 110 8.61 15.17 8.84
CA SER A 110 7.89 14.94 7.59
C SER A 110 8.46 13.72 6.86
N LEU A 111 7.74 13.19 5.88
CA LEU A 111 8.25 12.12 5.00
C LEU A 111 9.62 12.47 4.38
N GLY A 112 9.78 13.71 3.93
CA GLY A 112 11.03 14.18 3.33
C GLY A 112 12.23 14.14 4.28
N HIS A 113 12.04 14.23 5.60
CA HIS A 113 13.13 14.07 6.56
C HIS A 113 13.78 12.68 6.51
N PHE A 114 12.98 11.66 6.20
CA PHE A 114 13.40 10.26 6.12
C PHE A 114 13.67 9.80 4.67
N ASN A 115 13.74 10.74 3.72
CA ASN A 115 13.87 10.46 2.28
C ASN A 115 12.72 9.61 1.71
N LEU A 116 11.54 9.64 2.34
CA LEU A 116 10.36 8.96 1.82
C LEU A 116 9.68 9.82 0.74
N PRO A 117 9.04 9.19 -0.26
CA PRO A 117 8.33 9.92 -1.31
C PRO A 117 7.10 10.63 -0.74
N GLU A 118 6.73 11.75 -1.36
CA GLU A 118 5.46 12.41 -1.05
C GLU A 118 4.27 11.65 -1.65
N PRO A 119 3.08 11.71 -1.03
CA PRO A 119 1.87 11.11 -1.58
C PRO A 119 1.50 11.72 -2.93
N GLU A 120 1.06 10.89 -3.88
CA GLU A 120 0.54 11.38 -5.14
C GLU A 120 -0.95 11.71 -5.00
N HIS A 121 -1.31 12.98 -5.18
CA HIS A 121 -2.67 13.48 -5.03
C HIS A 121 -3.43 13.43 -6.36
N HIS A 122 -3.82 12.23 -6.79
CA HIS A 122 -4.75 12.06 -7.90
C HIS A 122 -6.21 12.11 -7.42
N ASP A 123 -7.13 12.37 -8.36
CA ASP A 123 -8.55 12.24 -8.09
C ASP A 123 -8.94 10.76 -8.04
N TYR A 124 -8.96 10.21 -6.83
CA TYR A 124 -9.40 8.85 -6.54
C TYR A 124 -10.90 8.78 -6.18
N ASN A 125 -11.70 9.80 -6.49
CA ASN A 125 -13.13 9.81 -6.19
C ASN A 125 -13.87 8.61 -6.79
N VAL A 126 -13.44 8.14 -7.97
CA VAL A 126 -13.97 6.93 -8.61
C VAL A 126 -13.74 5.70 -7.72
N LEU A 127 -12.58 5.56 -7.07
CA LEU A 127 -12.28 4.44 -6.17
C LEU A 127 -13.06 4.51 -4.85
N ASN A 128 -13.37 5.73 -4.39
CA ASN A 128 -14.06 5.95 -3.13
C ASN A 128 -15.60 5.86 -3.24
N ASN A 129 -16.15 6.04 -4.44
CA ASN A 129 -17.59 6.04 -4.67
C ASN A 129 -18.05 4.74 -5.35
N ARG A 130 -18.61 3.84 -4.54
CA ARG A 130 -19.14 2.55 -4.99
C ARG A 130 -20.12 2.66 -6.17
N LEU A 131 -20.97 3.70 -6.21
CA LEU A 131 -21.93 3.88 -7.31
C LEU A 131 -21.21 4.19 -8.64
N LEU A 132 -20.12 4.96 -8.59
CA LEU A 132 -19.31 5.24 -9.78
C LEU A 132 -18.54 4.00 -10.22
N VAL A 133 -18.04 3.20 -9.28
CA VAL A 133 -17.37 1.94 -9.61
C VAL A 133 -18.33 0.98 -10.31
N ASP A 134 -19.52 0.78 -9.76
CA ASP A 134 -20.51 -0.15 -10.32
C ASP A 134 -20.91 0.28 -11.75
N GLU A 135 -21.15 1.57 -11.98
CA GLU A 135 -21.47 2.13 -13.31
C GLU A 135 -20.30 2.01 -14.31
N LEU A 136 -19.05 2.09 -13.86
CA LEU A 136 -17.88 1.99 -14.75
C LEU A 136 -17.41 0.54 -14.94
N SER A 137 -17.96 -0.41 -14.19
CA SER A 137 -17.60 -1.83 -14.26
C SER A 137 -18.39 -2.63 -15.29
N TYR A 138 -19.28 -1.99 -16.06
CA TYR A 138 -20.06 -2.67 -17.09
C TYR A 138 -19.15 -3.29 -18.17
N ASP A 139 -19.38 -4.58 -18.45
CA ASP A 139 -18.77 -5.27 -19.57
C ASP A 139 -19.42 -4.81 -20.88
N LEU A 140 -18.76 -3.85 -21.53
CA LEU A 140 -19.21 -3.28 -22.78
C LEU A 140 -19.27 -4.32 -23.91
N ASP A 141 -18.37 -5.30 -23.88
CA ASP A 141 -18.30 -6.35 -24.92
C ASP A 141 -19.45 -7.35 -24.74
N ALA A 142 -19.74 -7.78 -23.52
CA ALA A 142 -20.88 -8.65 -23.24
C ALA A 142 -22.22 -7.98 -23.61
N THR A 143 -22.39 -6.71 -23.25
CA THR A 143 -23.61 -5.94 -23.57
C THR A 143 -23.77 -5.71 -25.08
N LEU A 144 -22.67 -5.47 -25.82
CA LEU A 144 -22.70 -5.39 -27.28
C LEU A 144 -23.07 -6.73 -27.95
N VAL A 145 -22.58 -7.85 -27.40
CA VAL A 145 -22.95 -9.19 -27.89
C VAL A 145 -24.42 -9.46 -27.66
N GLU A 146 -24.94 -9.22 -26.45
CA GLU A 146 -26.37 -9.40 -26.15
C GLU A 146 -27.26 -8.51 -27.01
N ALA A 147 -26.90 -7.24 -27.21
CA ALA A 147 -27.65 -6.32 -28.07
C ALA A 147 -27.70 -6.80 -29.53
N ASN A 148 -26.58 -7.32 -30.05
CA ASN A 148 -26.52 -7.87 -31.41
C ASN A 148 -27.32 -9.17 -31.55
N GLU A 149 -27.32 -10.04 -30.54
CA GLU A 149 -28.16 -11.23 -30.53
C GLU A 149 -29.66 -10.89 -30.52
N GLN A 150 -30.07 -9.92 -29.71
CA GLN A 150 -31.45 -9.45 -29.66
C GLN A 150 -31.90 -8.83 -31.00
N LEU A 151 -31.04 -8.03 -31.64
CA LEU A 151 -31.31 -7.44 -32.95
C LEU A 151 -31.45 -8.53 -34.03
N ASN A 152 -30.54 -9.50 -34.03
CA ASN A 152 -30.59 -10.63 -34.96
C ASN A 152 -31.85 -11.50 -34.77
N ASN A 153 -32.30 -11.70 -33.53
CA ASN A 153 -33.51 -12.46 -33.24
C ASN A 153 -34.77 -11.70 -33.69
N LYS A 154 -34.82 -10.38 -33.49
CA LYS A 154 -35.91 -9.54 -34.03
C LYS A 154 -35.96 -9.57 -35.55
N LEU A 155 -34.82 -9.39 -36.22
CA LEU A 155 -34.73 -9.46 -37.69
C LEU A 155 -35.19 -10.82 -38.23
N LYS A 156 -34.80 -11.92 -37.58
CA LYS A 156 -35.30 -13.26 -37.96
C LYS A 156 -36.82 -13.35 -37.78
N SER A 157 -37.37 -12.86 -36.67
CA SER A 157 -38.82 -12.93 -36.43
C SER A 157 -39.67 -12.12 -37.41
N GLU A 158 -39.14 -11.02 -37.96
CA GLU A 158 -39.83 -10.22 -38.98
C GLU A 158 -39.75 -10.81 -40.40
N ILE A 159 -38.74 -11.63 -40.70
CA ILE A 159 -38.57 -12.29 -42.01
C ILE A 159 -39.44 -13.56 -42.12
N TYR A 160 -39.88 -14.14 -41.00
CA TYR A 160 -40.73 -15.34 -40.96
C TYR A 160 -42.24 -15.04 -40.80
N LEU A 161 -42.66 -13.79 -41.06
CA LEU A 161 -44.06 -13.35 -41.23
C LEU A 161 -44.35 -13.00 -42.70
#